data_AF-A0A847ZYR6-F1
#
_entry.id   AF-A0A847ZYR6-F1
#
_cell.length_a   1.000
_cell.length_b   1.000
_cell.length_c   1.000
_cell.angle_alpha   90.00
_cell.angle_beta   90.00
_cell.angle_gamma   90.00
#
_symmetry.space_group_name_H-M   'P 1'
#
loop_
_entity.id
_entity.type
_entity.pdbx_description
1 polymer ?
#
loop_
_entity_poly.entity_id
_entity_poly.type
_entity_poly.pdbx_seq_one_letter_code
_entity_poly.pdbx_strand_id
1 'polypeptide(L)' 'MDLIGLPWQVIIGPRGMKEGIAEVKHRKTGARENVALDKVVERLTG' A
#
# COMPACT_ATOMS: atom_id res chain seq x y z
N MET A 1 -8.95 10.43 0.37
CA MET A 1 -7.78 10.04 1.18
C MET A 1 -6.59 10.99 1.00
N ASP A 2 -6.40 11.64 -0.16
CA ASP A 2 -5.27 12.57 -0.39
C ASP A 2 -5.34 13.91 0.37
N LEU A 3 -6.51 14.31 0.88
CA LEU A 3 -6.74 15.57 1.61
C LEU A 3 -6.18 15.58 3.04
N ILE A 4 -6.14 14.42 3.70
CA ILE A 4 -5.65 14.27 5.10
C ILE A 4 -4.12 14.15 5.15
N GLY A 5 -3.50 13.94 3.99
CA GLY A 5 -2.06 13.97 3.81
C GLY A 5 -1.28 12.79 4.35
N LEU A 6 -1.85 11.58 4.31
CA LEU A 6 -1.17 10.36 4.71
C LEU A 6 0.08 10.11 3.84
N PRO A 7 1.25 9.80 4.44
CA PRO A 7 2.49 9.55 3.70
C PRO A 7 2.43 8.28 2.84
N TRP A 8 1.69 7.28 3.33
CA TRP A 8 1.49 5.99 2.69
C TRP A 8 0.00 5.73 2.49
N GLN A 9 -0.34 5.14 1.36
CA GLN A 9 -1.70 4.71 1.04
C GLN A 9 -1.65 3.23 0.63
N VAL A 10 -2.24 2.37 1.45
CA VAL A 10 -2.38 0.94 1.15
C VAL A 10 -3.76 0.71 0.56
N ILE A 11 -3.82 0.10 -0.62
CA ILE A 11 -5.04 -0.21 -1.35
C ILE A 11 -5.11 -1.73 -1.45
N ILE A 12 -6.17 -2.29 -0.86
CA ILE A 12 -6.44 -3.73 -0.91
C ILE A 12 -7.76 -3.91 -1.63
N GLY A 13 -7.67 -4.32 -2.90
CA GLY A 13 -8.85 -4.66 -3.70
C GLY A 13 -9.29 -6.12 -3.47
N PRO A 14 -10.52 -6.48 -3.84
CA PRO A 14 -11.03 -7.86 -3.70
C PRO A 14 -10.24 -8.90 -4.52
N ARG A 15 -9.54 -8.47 -5.59
CA ARG A 15 -8.61 -9.32 -6.35
C ARG A 15 -7.27 -9.48 -5.63
N GLY A 16 -6.68 -8.37 -5.18
CA GLY A 16 -5.44 -8.39 -4.40
C GLY A 16 -5.55 -9.20 -3.11
N MET A 17 -6.70 -9.17 -2.43
CA MET A 17 -6.93 -10.01 -1.25
C MET A 17 -6.91 -11.52 -1.58
N LYS A 18 -7.38 -11.93 -2.77
CA LYS A 18 -7.32 -13.34 -3.20
C LYS A 18 -5.92 -13.77 -3.62
N GLU A 19 -5.13 -12.87 -4.20
CA GLU A 19 -3.75 -13.14 -4.63
C GLU A 19 -2.72 -12.88 -3.51
N GLY A 20 -3.14 -12.30 -2.38
CA GLY A 20 -2.25 -11.93 -1.28
C GLY A 20 -1.38 -10.70 -1.60
N ILE A 21 -1.89 -9.77 -2.40
CA ILE A 21 -1.18 -8.57 -2.87
C ILE A 21 -1.92 -7.30 -2.43
N ALA A 22 -1.17 -6.33 -1.93
CA ALA A 22 -1.64 -4.98 -1.62
C ALA A 22 -0.87 -3.96 -2.47
N GLU A 23 -1.56 -2.92 -2.94
CA GLU A 23 -0.92 -1.81 -3.66
C GLU A 23 -0.56 -0.73 -2.65
N VAL A 24 0.73 -0.43 -2.52
CA VAL A 24 1.24 0.63 -1.64
C VAL A 24 1.63 1.82 -2.51
N LYS A 25 0.97 2.96 -2.28
CA LYS A 25 1.26 4.23 -2.92
C LYS A 25 2.00 5.14 -1.93
N HIS A 26 3.15 5.63 -2.33
CA HIS A 26 3.92 6.61 -1.58
C HIS A 26 3.59 8.02 -2.05
N ARG A 27 3.09 8.87 -1.15
CA ARG A 27 2.60 10.20 -1.53
C ARG A 27 3.72 11.14 -2.00
N LYS A 28 4.90 11.07 -1.37
CA LYS A 28 6.03 11.97 -1.67
C LYS A 28 6.62 11.74 -3.06
N THR A 29 6.65 10.50 -3.53
CA THR A 29 7.23 10.13 -4.83
C THR A 29 6.19 9.82 -5.89
N GLY A 30 4.92 9.62 -5.51
CA GLY A 30 3.86 9.16 -6.40
C GLY A 30 4.01 7.70 -6.85
N ALA A 31 5.04 7.00 -6.38
CA ALA A 31 5.32 5.62 -6.73
C ALA A 31 4.24 4.68 -6.17
N ARG A 32 3.87 3.68 -6.98
CA ARG A 32 2.91 2.63 -6.63
C ARG A 32 3.61 1.30 -6.80
N GLU A 33 3.65 0.51 -5.74
CA GLU A 33 4.28 -0.80 -5.74
C GLU A 33 3.27 -1.85 -5.26
N ASN A 34 3.24 -2.99 -5.94
CA ASN A 34 2.49 -4.15 -5.49
C ASN A 34 3.36 -4.93 -4.51
N VAL A 35 2.91 -5.00 -3.27
CA VAL A 35 3.62 -5.64 -2.16
C VAL A 35 2.79 -6.80 -1.66
N ALA A 36 3.43 -7.92 -1.32
CA ALA A 36 2.75 -9.04 -0.69
C ALA A 36 2.16 -8.61 0.65
N LEU A 37 0.91 -9.02 0.92
CA LEU A 37 0.10 -8.54 2.04
C LEU A 37 0.77 -8.80 3.39
N ASP A 38 1.52 -9.90 3.50
CA ASP A 38 2.29 -10.29 4.70
C ASP A 38 3.46 -9.33 4.99
N LYS A 39 4.03 -8.72 3.94
CA LYS A 39 5.20 -7.82 4.04
C LYS A 39 4.84 -6.34 4.13
N VAL A 40 3.58 -5.99 3.90
CA VAL A 40 3.11 -4.59 3.94
C VAL A 40 3.36 -3.99 5.31
N VAL A 41 3.08 -4.74 6.39
CA VAL A 41 3.22 -4.24 7.76
C VAL A 41 4.68 -3.95 8.06
N GLU A 42 5.58 -4.90 7.82
CA GLU A 42 7.02 -4.73 8.03
C GLU A 42 7.58 -3.53 7.26
N ARG A 43 7.10 -3.31 6.03
CA ARG A 43 7.55 -2.20 5.17
C ARG A 43 7.03 -0.82 5.61
N LEU A 44 5.92 -0.77 6.35
CA LEU A 44 5.32 0.48 6.83
C LEU A 44 5.70 0.83 8.27
N THR A 45 6.09 -0.16 9.07
CA THR A 45 6.55 0.03 10.45
C THR A 45 8.07 0.24 10.57
N GLY A 46 8.81 0.09 9.46
CA GLY A 46 10.26 0.33 9.38
C GLY A 46 10.67 1.78 9.19
#